data_AF-A0A4D7H9N2-F1
#
_entry.id   AF-A0A4D7H9N2-F1
#
_cell.length_a   1.000
_cell.length_b   1.000
_cell.length_c   1.000
_cell.angle_alpha   90.00
_cell.angle_beta   90.00
_cell.angle_gamma   90.00
#
_symmetry.space_group_name_H-M   'P 1'
#
loop_
_entity.id
_entity.type
_entity.pdbx_description
1 polymer ?
#
loop_
_entity_poly.entity_id
_entity_poly.type
_entity_poly.pdbx_seq_one_letter_code
_entity_poly.pdbx_strand_id
1 'polypeptide(L)'
;MSKDIPTRERSTRERGTYAGHNEDPTLASYLSSLFFLLSVPTFVALAYGGFYAGYYGEGAIVPVFGGLLVFAITVAFAAMHFKR
;
A
#
# COMPACT_ATOMS: atom_id res chain seq x y z
N MET A 1 22.81 -17.71 2.49
CA MET A 1 21.42 -17.55 2.96
C MET A 1 20.66 -18.83 2.62
N SER A 2 20.60 -19.77 3.57
CA SER A 2 19.79 -20.98 3.44
C SER A 2 18.32 -20.61 3.67
N LYS A 3 17.46 -20.95 2.72
CA LYS A 3 16.00 -20.82 2.82
C LYS A 3 15.50 -21.49 4.09
N ASP A 4 14.77 -20.73 4.92
CA ASP A 4 14.02 -21.25 6.05
C ASP A 4 13.01 -22.30 5.57
N ILE A 5 13.22 -23.53 6.03
CA ILE A 5 12.27 -24.63 5.88
C ILE A 5 11.22 -24.42 7.00
N PRO A 6 9.91 -24.48 6.74
CA PRO A 6 8.90 -24.26 7.77
C PRO A 6 8.79 -25.51 8.64
N THR A 7 9.70 -25.65 9.61
CA THR A 7 9.66 -26.73 10.59
C THR A 7 9.66 -26.17 12.00
N ARG A 8 8.46 -26.23 12.59
CA ARG A 8 8.11 -26.49 14.00
C ARG A 8 6.97 -25.57 14.40
N GLU A 9 5.81 -26.16 14.64
CA GLU A 9 4.70 -25.51 15.31
C GLU A 9 5.19 -24.99 16.66
N ARG A 10 5.46 -23.68 16.74
CA ARG A 10 5.87 -23.04 17.99
C ARG A 10 4.76 -23.16 19.00
N SER A 11 5.13 -23.47 20.25
CA SER A 11 4.17 -23.61 21.35
C SER A 11 3.35 -22.33 21.53
N THR A 12 2.10 -22.43 21.98
CA THR A 12 1.22 -21.26 22.22
C THR A 12 1.87 -20.22 23.13
N ARG A 13 2.72 -20.66 24.07
CA ARG A 13 3.53 -19.80 24.93
C ARG A 13 4.62 -19.06 24.15
N GLU A 14 5.33 -19.69 23.22
CA GLU A 14 6.29 -19.00 22.34
C GLU A 14 5.59 -18.04 21.37
N ARG A 15 4.38 -18.38 20.89
CA ARG A 15 3.57 -17.41 20.13
C ARG A 15 3.21 -16.21 20.99
N GLY A 16 2.78 -16.39 22.24
CA GLY A 16 2.42 -15.27 23.13
C GLY A 16 3.62 -14.47 23.66
N THR A 17 4.76 -15.11 23.89
CA THR A 17 5.96 -14.45 24.45
C THR A 17 6.74 -13.68 23.37
N TYR A 18 6.69 -14.14 22.12
CA TYR A 18 7.32 -13.49 20.97
C TYR A 18 6.34 -12.70 20.07
N ALA A 19 5.03 -12.81 20.25
CA ALA A 19 4.06 -11.86 19.66
C ALA A 19 4.19 -10.45 20.27
N GLY A 20 4.88 -10.33 21.40
CA GLY A 20 5.26 -9.07 22.03
C GLY A 20 6.67 -8.60 21.68
N HIS A 21 7.29 -9.09 20.59
CA HIS A 21 8.49 -8.47 20.05
C HIS A 21 8.15 -7.17 19.33
N ASN A 22 8.01 -6.06 20.07
CA ASN A 22 8.25 -4.69 19.59
C ASN A 22 7.77 -4.35 18.15
N GLU A 23 6.60 -4.83 17.73
CA GLU A 23 5.93 -4.30 16.54
C GLU A 23 4.97 -3.18 16.97
N ASP A 24 5.50 -2.21 17.72
CA ASP A 24 4.81 -0.93 17.81
C ASP A 24 4.59 -0.46 16.37
N PRO A 25 3.34 -0.14 15.97
CA PRO A 25 3.04 0.25 14.61
C PRO A 25 3.94 1.42 14.23
N THR A 26 4.89 1.14 13.34
CA THR A 26 5.84 2.15 12.89
C THR A 26 5.08 3.21 12.09
N LEU A 27 5.64 4.43 12.00
CA LEU A 27 5.06 5.47 11.16
C LEU A 27 4.82 4.97 9.72
N ALA A 28 5.72 4.11 9.21
CA ALA A 28 5.57 3.48 7.91
C ALA A 28 4.33 2.57 7.81
N SER A 29 4.03 1.80 8.87
CA SER A 29 2.84 0.95 8.95
C SER A 29 1.55 1.77 8.94
N TYR A 30 1.49 2.86 9.71
CA TYR A 30 0.35 3.78 9.71
C TYR A 30 0.16 4.46 8.35
N LEU A 31 1.24 4.96 7.74
CA LEU A 31 1.19 5.59 6.42
C LEU A 31 0.76 4.61 5.33
N SER A 32 1.24 3.36 5.38
CA SER A 32 0.81 2.31 4.44
C SER A 32 -0.68 2.00 4.58
N SER A 33 -1.18 1.93 5.83
CA SER A 33 -2.59 1.66 6.11
C SER A 33 -3.48 2.82 5.66
N LEU A 34 -3.05 4.06 5.93
CA LEU A 34 -3.75 5.25 5.51
C LEU A 34 -3.78 5.37 3.97
N PHE A 35 -2.65 5.12 3.32
CA PHE A 35 -2.56 5.09 1.86
C PHE A 35 -3.50 4.04 1.28
N PHE A 36 -3.54 2.83 1.84
CA PHE A 36 -4.46 1.79 1.40
C PHE A 36 -5.93 2.25 1.51
N LEU A 37 -6.34 2.79 2.66
CA LEU A 37 -7.71 3.25 2.90
C LEU A 37 -8.13 4.41 2.00
N LEU A 38 -7.22 5.37 1.76
CA LEU A 38 -7.55 6.60 1.04
C LEU A 38 -7.27 6.53 -0.46
N SER A 39 -6.45 5.58 -0.94
CA SER A 39 -6.02 5.49 -2.33
C SER A 39 -7.18 5.56 -3.32
N VAL A 40 -8.14 4.64 -3.22
CA VAL A 40 -9.29 4.57 -4.13
C VAL A 40 -10.14 5.85 -4.09
N PRO A 41 -10.67 6.32 -2.95
CA PRO A 41 -11.49 7.53 -2.93
C PRO A 41 -10.72 8.77 -3.40
N THR A 42 -9.43 8.89 -3.06
CA THR A 42 -8.58 10.00 -3.55
C THR A 42 -8.38 9.93 -5.06
N PHE A 43 -8.09 8.76 -5.64
CA PHE A 43 -7.91 8.64 -7.08
C PHE A 43 -9.20 8.85 -7.87
N VAL A 44 -10.35 8.42 -7.33
CA VAL A 44 -11.66 8.75 -7.91
C VAL A 44 -11.88 10.26 -7.89
N ALA A 45 -11.64 10.92 -6.75
CA ALA A 45 -11.80 12.37 -6.63
C ALA A 45 -10.85 13.14 -7.57
N LEU A 46 -9.61 12.69 -7.73
CA LEU A 46 -8.64 13.28 -8.67
C LEU A 46 -9.06 13.08 -10.13
N ALA A 47 -9.58 11.90 -10.48
CA ALA A 47 -10.05 11.63 -11.84
C ALA A 47 -11.28 12.48 -12.20
N TYR A 48 -12.28 12.54 -11.32
CA TYR A 48 -13.42 13.44 -11.55
C TYR A 48 -13.02 14.91 -11.49
N GLY A 49 -12.13 15.29 -10.58
CA GLY A 49 -11.60 16.64 -10.48
C GLY A 49 -10.89 17.08 -11.76
N GLY A 50 -10.13 16.18 -12.39
CA GLY A 50 -9.47 16.47 -13.66
C GLY A 50 -10.44 16.66 -14.83
N PHE A 51 -11.51 15.87 -14.86
CA PHE A 51 -12.62 16.07 -15.80
C PHE A 51 -13.33 17.41 -15.57
N TYR A 52 -13.69 17.74 -14.32
CA TYR A 52 -14.34 19.01 -13.98
C TYR A 52 -13.45 20.23 -14.29
N ALA A 53 -12.14 20.09 -14.17
CA ALA A 53 -11.17 21.12 -14.56
C ALA A 53 -10.96 21.23 -16.08
N GLY A 54 -11.52 20.32 -16.88
CA GLY A 54 -11.45 20.35 -18.34
C GLY A 54 -10.15 19.79 -18.93
N TYR A 55 -9.34 19.04 -18.18
CA TYR A 55 -8.10 18.46 -18.70
C TYR A 55 -8.35 17.35 -19.74
N TYR A 56 -9.49 16.67 -19.67
CA TYR A 56 -9.89 15.60 -20.57
C TYR A 56 -11.41 15.39 -20.52
N GLY A 57 -11.95 14.72 -21.53
CA GLY A 57 -13.38 14.37 -21.61
C GLY A 57 -13.77 13.18 -20.73
N GLU A 58 -15.08 12.98 -20.53
CA GLU A 58 -15.65 11.95 -19.65
C GLU A 58 -15.12 10.53 -19.93
N GLY A 59 -14.94 10.17 -21.21
CA GLY A 59 -14.42 8.87 -21.61
C GLY A 59 -13.00 8.56 -21.12
N ALA A 60 -12.25 9.57 -20.67
CA ALA A 60 -10.90 9.40 -20.13
C ALA A 60 -10.85 9.24 -18.60
N ILE A 61 -11.97 9.40 -17.88
CA ILE A 61 -12.00 9.29 -16.40
C ILE A 61 -11.49 7.93 -15.94
N VAL A 62 -12.02 6.83 -16.50
CA VAL A 62 -11.64 5.47 -16.13
C VAL A 62 -10.17 5.17 -16.47
N PRO A 63 -9.68 5.47 -17.70
CA PRO A 63 -8.25 5.37 -18.00
C PRO A 63 -7.34 6.17 -17.06
N VAL A 64 -7.72 7.41 -16.71
CA VAL A 64 -6.92 8.25 -15.80
C VAL A 64 -6.89 7.66 -14.39
N PHE A 65 -8.03 7.22 -13.87
CA PHE A 65 -8.07 6.50 -12.60
C PHE A 65 -7.16 5.25 -12.61
N GLY A 66 -7.23 4.44 -13.67
CA GLY A 66 -6.37 3.27 -13.84
C GLY A 66 -4.88 3.65 -13.89
N GLY A 67 -4.55 4.73 -14.60
CA GLY A 67 -3.20 5.28 -14.65
C GLY A 67 -2.69 5.75 -13.30
N LEU A 68 -3.53 6.45 -12.51
CA LEU A 68 -3.21 6.88 -11.15
C LEU A 68 -2.92 5.69 -10.23
N LEU A 69 -3.71 4.61 -10.33
CA LEU A 69 -3.50 3.37 -9.58
C LEU A 69 -2.15 2.73 -9.92
N VAL A 70 -1.87 2.51 -11.20
CA VAL A 70 -0.61 1.90 -11.66
C VAL A 70 0.58 2.77 -11.24
N PHE A 71 0.47 4.08 -11.40
CA PHE A 71 1.49 5.03 -10.97
C PHE A 71 1.75 4.91 -9.46
N ALA A 72 0.70 4.91 -8.64
CA ALA A 72 0.83 4.85 -7.19
C ALA A 72 1.45 3.52 -6.71
N ILE A 73 1.09 2.39 -7.34
CA ILE A 73 1.72 1.08 -7.07
C ILE A 73 3.20 1.11 -7.43
N THR A 74 3.54 1.68 -8.59
CA THR A 74 4.93 1.78 -9.06
C THR A 74 5.76 2.63 -8.10
N VAL A 75 5.23 3.77 -7.63
CA VAL A 75 5.88 4.64 -6.64
C VAL A 75 6.05 3.94 -5.30
N ALA A 76 5.02 3.24 -4.81
CA ALA A 76 5.10 2.49 -3.56
C ALA A 76 6.17 1.38 -3.63
N PHE A 77 6.20 0.63 -4.74
CA PHE A 77 7.20 -0.39 -4.99
C PHE A 77 8.63 0.19 -5.00
N ALA A 78 8.84 1.26 -5.76
CA ALA A 78 10.12 1.96 -5.82
C ALA A 78 10.55 2.45 -4.42
N ALA A 79 9.65 3.10 -3.68
CA ALA A 79 9.93 3.60 -2.33
C ALA A 79 10.36 2.48 -1.36
N MET A 80 9.80 1.28 -1.48
CA MET A 80 10.21 0.11 -0.68
C MET A 80 11.57 -0.45 -1.12
N HIS A 81 11.89 -0.42 -2.41
CA HIS A 81 13.13 -0.99 -2.94
C HIS A 81 14.35 -0.06 -2.80
N PHE A 82 14.16 1.26 -2.86
CA PHE A 82 15.26 2.23 -2.68
C PHE A 82 15.57 2.57 -1.21
N LYS A 83 14.69 2.21 -0.27
CA LYS A 83 14.94 2.34 1.19
C LYS A 83 15.66 1.13 1.81
N ARG A 84 16.01 0.13 1.00
CA ARG A 84 16.73 -1.09 1.40
C ARG A 84 18.20 -0.99 1.00
#